data_AF-A0A8H8S8J2-F1
#
_entry.id   AF-A0A8H8S8J2-F1
#
_cell.length_a   1.000
_cell.length_b   1.000
_cell.length_c   1.000
_cell.angle_alpha   90.00
_cell.angle_beta   90.00
_cell.angle_gamma   90.00
#
_symmetry.space_group_name_H-M   'P 1'
#
loop_
_entity.id
_entity.type
_entity.pdbx_description
1 polymer ?
#
loop_
_entity_poly.entity_id
_entity_poly.type
_entity_poly.pdbx_seq_one_letter_code
_entity_poly.pdbx_strand_id
1 'polypeptide(L)'
;MTGANIRTQSPLIRGINDSAAVWTEMWNKQTNLGIYPYYMFVERDTGAHDYFSVPLARAWEIFTDAQSAASGLARTARGPSMSTGPGKIAIQGISEIPAGDGKGLQKVFNLKFLQARNPAWTKVPFYAKFDPKATWFSDLKPAFGGDKFFFEQEYEDQIKSNSSGSSGQMDFSHPKCGCT
;
A
#
# COMPACT_ATOMS: atom_id res chain seq x y z
N MET A 1 -7.47 -0.45 -35.39
CA MET A 1 -7.06 -0.83 -34.02
C MET A 1 -7.55 0.23 -33.05
N THR A 2 -8.10 -0.15 -31.89
CA THR A 2 -8.76 0.76 -30.94
C THR A 2 -7.82 1.48 -29.97
N GLY A 3 -6.51 1.14 -29.93
CA GLY A 3 -5.51 1.79 -29.05
C GLY A 3 -5.72 1.56 -27.55
N ALA A 4 -6.59 0.63 -27.16
CA ALA A 4 -6.92 0.36 -25.77
C ALA A 4 -5.75 -0.31 -25.02
N ASN A 5 -5.46 0.17 -23.81
CA ASN A 5 -4.44 -0.41 -22.92
C ASN A 5 -5.13 -1.18 -21.78
N ILE A 6 -4.78 -2.47 -21.62
CA ILE A 6 -5.35 -3.32 -20.55
C ILE A 6 -4.39 -3.35 -19.37
N ARG A 7 -4.89 -3.00 -18.17
CA ARG A 7 -4.14 -3.07 -16.91
C ARG A 7 -4.79 -4.06 -15.96
N THR A 8 -3.99 -4.84 -15.26
CA THR A 8 -4.47 -5.86 -14.32
C THR A 8 -4.19 -5.51 -12.88
N GLN A 9 -5.12 -5.89 -12.03
CA GLN A 9 -4.98 -5.83 -10.59
C GLN A 9 -5.54 -7.10 -9.98
N SER A 10 -4.90 -7.61 -8.94
CA SER A 10 -5.34 -8.84 -8.28
C SER A 10 -5.08 -8.75 -6.77
N PRO A 11 -5.98 -9.29 -5.93
CA PRO A 11 -5.71 -9.47 -4.51
C PRO A 11 -4.77 -10.65 -4.26
N LEU A 12 -3.97 -10.54 -3.20
CA LEU A 12 -3.26 -11.63 -2.58
C LEU A 12 -4.23 -12.38 -1.65
N ILE A 13 -4.41 -13.67 -1.92
CA ILE A 13 -5.36 -14.52 -1.22
C ILE A 13 -4.66 -15.81 -0.76
N ARG A 14 -4.76 -16.08 0.54
CA ARG A 14 -4.22 -17.29 1.18
C ARG A 14 -4.77 -18.55 0.50
N GLY A 15 -3.87 -19.49 0.20
CA GLY A 15 -4.20 -20.77 -0.42
C GLY A 15 -4.64 -20.71 -1.89
N ILE A 16 -4.62 -19.53 -2.52
CA ILE A 16 -4.94 -19.37 -3.96
C ILE A 16 -3.71 -18.89 -4.73
N ASN A 17 -3.17 -17.75 -4.33
CA ASN A 17 -2.04 -17.12 -5.02
C ASN A 17 -0.99 -16.55 -4.05
N ASP A 18 -0.91 -17.08 -2.83
CA ASP A 18 0.02 -16.66 -1.78
C ASP A 18 1.45 -17.22 -1.92
N SER A 19 1.94 -17.33 -3.16
CA SER A 19 3.32 -17.71 -3.47
C SER A 19 3.93 -16.83 -4.55
N ALA A 20 5.22 -16.52 -4.40
CA ALA A 20 5.94 -15.67 -5.35
C ALA A 20 5.94 -16.25 -6.78
N ALA A 21 6.06 -17.58 -6.90
CA ALA A 21 6.07 -18.28 -8.18
C ALA A 21 4.79 -18.05 -8.99
N VAL A 22 3.61 -18.11 -8.35
CA VAL A 22 2.32 -17.85 -9.02
C VAL A 22 2.24 -16.42 -9.54
N TRP A 23 2.70 -15.43 -8.74
CA TRP A 23 2.73 -14.03 -9.18
C TRP A 23 3.69 -13.79 -10.34
N THR A 24 4.91 -14.34 -10.26
CA THR A 24 5.90 -14.25 -11.34
C THR A 24 5.38 -14.83 -12.64
N GLU A 25 4.80 -16.03 -12.61
CA GLU A 25 4.21 -16.66 -13.79
C GLU A 25 3.07 -15.81 -14.35
N MET A 26 2.15 -15.36 -13.50
CA MET A 26 1.01 -14.57 -13.90
C MET A 26 1.42 -13.23 -14.55
N TRP A 27 2.35 -12.49 -13.95
CA TRP A 27 2.78 -11.20 -14.49
C TRP A 27 3.53 -11.35 -15.81
N ASN A 28 4.43 -12.33 -15.93
CA ASN A 28 5.12 -12.62 -17.19
C ASN A 28 4.12 -13.00 -18.30
N LYS A 29 3.10 -13.82 -17.97
CA LYS A 29 2.05 -14.19 -18.91
C LYS A 29 1.21 -12.98 -19.34
N GLN A 30 0.84 -12.10 -18.40
CA GLN A 30 0.13 -10.87 -18.70
C GLN A 30 0.92 -9.99 -19.67
N THR A 31 2.21 -9.76 -19.41
CA THR A 31 3.04 -8.95 -20.30
C THR A 31 3.19 -9.55 -21.69
N ASN A 32 3.32 -10.88 -21.80
CA ASN A 32 3.38 -11.57 -23.09
C ASN A 32 2.09 -11.42 -23.91
N LEU A 33 0.97 -11.15 -23.25
CA LEU A 33 -0.33 -10.90 -23.87
C LEU A 33 -0.61 -9.40 -24.10
N GLY A 34 0.38 -8.52 -23.87
CA GLY A 34 0.20 -7.06 -23.99
C GLY A 34 -0.63 -6.45 -22.86
N ILE A 35 -0.75 -7.15 -21.73
CA ILE A 35 -1.47 -6.71 -20.53
C ILE A 35 -0.46 -6.20 -19.51
N TYR A 36 -0.72 -5.04 -18.92
CA TYR A 36 0.20 -4.40 -17.97
C TYR A 36 -0.16 -4.72 -16.51
N PRO A 37 0.69 -5.46 -15.78
CA PRO A 37 0.54 -5.63 -14.33
C PRO A 37 0.55 -4.29 -13.62
N TYR A 38 -0.47 -4.01 -12.81
CA TYR A 38 -0.64 -2.70 -12.17
C TYR A 38 -0.63 -2.75 -10.65
N TYR A 39 -1.48 -3.55 -10.01
CA TYR A 39 -1.51 -3.66 -8.54
C TYR A 39 -1.57 -5.10 -8.05
N MET A 40 -0.80 -5.35 -6.98
CA MET A 40 -1.04 -6.44 -6.04
C MET A 40 -1.66 -5.84 -4.78
N PHE A 41 -2.89 -6.24 -4.48
CA PHE A 41 -3.63 -5.77 -3.32
C PHE A 41 -3.52 -6.75 -2.17
N VAL A 42 -3.41 -6.22 -0.95
CA VAL A 42 -3.81 -6.98 0.24
C VAL A 42 -5.33 -7.02 0.25
N GLU A 43 -5.91 -8.18 0.58
CA GLU A 43 -7.36 -8.33 0.73
C GLU A 43 -7.87 -7.48 1.90
N ARG A 44 -9.04 -6.85 1.73
CA ARG A 44 -9.65 -5.98 2.73
C ARG A 44 -10.13 -6.82 3.91
N ASP A 45 -10.13 -6.23 5.11
CA ASP A 45 -10.69 -6.72 6.36
C ASP A 45 -12.23 -6.88 6.37
N THR A 46 -12.82 -7.51 5.34
CA THR A 46 -14.28 -7.68 5.21
C THR A 46 -14.66 -9.11 4.85
N GLY A 47 -15.71 -9.66 5.48
CA GLY A 47 -16.23 -11.00 5.15
C GLY A 47 -15.38 -12.13 5.75
N ALA A 48 -15.04 -13.15 4.94
CA ALA A 48 -14.27 -14.33 5.35
C ALA A 48 -12.75 -14.05 5.49
N HIS A 49 -12.40 -12.89 6.03
CA HIS A 49 -11.05 -12.33 6.09
C HIS A 49 -10.05 -13.28 6.77
N ASP A 50 -10.42 -13.90 7.90
CA ASP A 50 -9.51 -14.77 8.67
C ASP A 50 -8.99 -15.96 7.86
N TYR A 51 -9.83 -16.45 6.93
CA TYR A 51 -9.50 -17.59 6.08
C TYR A 51 -8.59 -17.20 4.92
N PHE A 52 -8.79 -16.02 4.33
CA PHE A 52 -8.14 -15.60 3.08
C PHE A 52 -6.99 -14.59 3.28
N SER A 53 -6.84 -14.01 4.46
CA SER A 53 -5.83 -12.99 4.75
C SER A 53 -4.41 -13.54 4.70
N VAL A 54 -3.46 -12.70 4.30
CA VAL A 54 -2.02 -13.02 4.38
C VAL A 54 -1.36 -11.95 5.24
N PRO A 55 -0.55 -12.30 6.26
CA PRO A 55 0.16 -11.32 7.07
C PRO A 55 0.95 -10.34 6.20
N LEU A 56 0.93 -9.06 6.57
CA LEU A 56 1.55 -7.97 5.81
C LEU A 56 3.05 -8.20 5.55
N ALA A 57 3.75 -8.78 6.54
CA ALA A 57 5.15 -9.18 6.37
C ALA A 57 5.32 -10.21 5.25
N ARG A 58 4.46 -11.25 5.24
CA ARG A 58 4.46 -12.29 4.22
C ARG A 58 4.04 -11.77 2.85
N ALA A 59 3.07 -10.87 2.80
CA ALA A 59 2.65 -10.20 1.56
C ALA A 59 3.80 -9.42 0.92
N TRP A 60 4.61 -8.73 1.74
CA TRP A 60 5.79 -8.00 1.28
C TRP A 60 6.90 -8.94 0.77
N GLU A 61 7.16 -10.05 1.46
CA GLU A 61 8.09 -11.09 1.00
C GLU A 61 7.68 -11.65 -0.37
N ILE A 62 6.42 -12.11 -0.49
CA ILE A 62 5.88 -12.67 -1.74
C ILE A 62 6.03 -11.67 -2.89
N PHE A 63 5.66 -10.40 -2.65
CA PHE A 63 5.76 -9.36 -3.66
C PHE A 63 7.22 -9.12 -4.07
N THR A 64 8.14 -9.06 -3.11
CA THR A 64 9.56 -8.77 -3.34
C THR A 64 10.24 -9.91 -4.11
N ASP A 65 9.96 -11.15 -3.72
CA ASP A 65 10.49 -12.34 -4.40
C ASP A 65 9.92 -12.43 -5.83
N ALA A 66 8.61 -12.20 -5.99
CA ALA A 66 7.96 -12.24 -7.29
C ALA A 66 8.51 -11.16 -8.25
N GLN A 67 8.67 -9.93 -7.77
CA GLN A 67 9.28 -8.82 -8.51
C GLN A 67 10.73 -9.13 -8.89
N SER A 68 11.49 -9.77 -7.99
CA SER A 68 12.90 -10.11 -8.25
C SER A 68 13.05 -11.18 -9.33
N ALA A 69 12.11 -12.13 -9.40
CA ALA A 69 12.09 -13.22 -10.39
C ALA A 69 11.40 -12.86 -11.72
N ALA A 70 10.51 -11.86 -11.75
CA ALA A 70 9.79 -11.45 -12.95
C ALA A 70 10.71 -10.85 -14.03
N SER A 71 10.30 -10.92 -15.30
CA SER A 71 11.00 -10.24 -16.39
C SER A 71 10.95 -8.70 -16.20
N GLY A 72 11.91 -7.96 -16.76
CA GLY A 72 11.98 -6.51 -16.57
C GLY A 72 10.68 -5.76 -16.93
N LEU A 73 9.98 -6.20 -18.00
CA LEU A 73 8.69 -5.64 -18.41
C LEU A 73 7.54 -6.01 -17.46
N ALA A 74 7.62 -7.14 -16.78
CA ALA A 74 6.62 -7.61 -15.83
C ALA A 74 6.72 -6.95 -14.44
N ARG A 75 7.84 -6.26 -14.14
CA ARG A 75 8.10 -5.60 -12.84
C ARG A 75 7.39 -4.25 -12.65
N THR A 76 6.28 -4.02 -13.33
CA THR A 76 5.52 -2.76 -13.27
C THR A 76 4.46 -2.72 -12.18
N ALA A 77 4.11 -3.89 -11.62
CA ALA A 77 3.12 -4.00 -10.56
C ALA A 77 3.58 -3.21 -9.32
N ARG A 78 2.62 -2.54 -8.67
CA ARG A 78 2.84 -1.83 -7.40
C ARG A 78 2.20 -2.63 -6.27
N GLY A 79 2.89 -2.80 -5.16
CA GLY A 79 2.36 -3.54 -4.03
C GLY A 79 3.41 -3.88 -2.98
N PRO A 80 3.03 -4.72 -1.99
CA PRO A 80 1.63 -5.02 -1.67
C PRO A 80 0.94 -3.73 -1.18
N SER A 81 -0.29 -3.48 -1.65
CA SER A 81 -0.99 -2.23 -1.38
C SER A 81 -2.38 -2.44 -0.78
N MET A 82 -2.79 -1.52 0.08
CA MET A 82 -4.07 -1.49 0.77
C MET A 82 -4.82 -0.23 0.33
N SER A 83 -6.08 -0.38 -0.09
CA SER A 83 -6.93 0.76 -0.43
C SER A 83 -7.68 1.22 0.83
N THR A 84 -7.12 2.17 1.57
CA THR A 84 -7.70 2.67 2.83
C THR A 84 -8.48 3.98 2.58
N GLY A 85 -9.22 4.43 3.59
CA GLY A 85 -9.98 5.69 3.50
C GLY A 85 -9.12 6.94 3.22
N PRO A 86 -7.96 7.12 3.88
CA PRO A 86 -7.02 8.21 3.61
C PRO A 86 -6.33 8.13 2.23
N GLY A 87 -6.26 6.93 1.64
CA GLY A 87 -5.61 6.71 0.36
C GLY A 87 -5.11 5.28 0.14
N LYS A 88 -4.36 5.07 -0.93
CA LYS A 88 -3.72 3.79 -1.23
C LYS A 88 -2.34 3.73 -0.59
N ILE A 89 -2.20 2.91 0.44
CA ILE A 89 -0.95 2.74 1.19
C ILE A 89 -0.25 1.48 0.67
N ALA A 90 1.07 1.51 0.51
CA ALA A 90 1.87 0.33 0.18
C ALA A 90 2.97 0.09 1.18
N ILE A 91 3.24 -1.17 1.46
CA ILE A 91 4.44 -1.60 2.19
C ILE A 91 5.61 -1.51 1.23
N GLN A 92 6.65 -0.79 1.64
CA GLN A 92 7.86 -0.56 0.85
C GLN A 92 9.02 -1.42 1.33
N GLY A 93 8.97 -1.88 2.57
CA GLY A 93 10.06 -2.60 3.19
C GLY A 93 9.72 -2.98 4.62
N ILE A 94 10.55 -3.87 5.15
CA ILE A 94 10.65 -4.13 6.57
C ILE A 94 12.09 -3.80 6.93
N SER A 95 12.29 -2.92 7.91
CA SER A 95 13.62 -2.45 8.30
C SER A 95 13.88 -2.68 9.78
N GLU A 96 15.14 -2.93 10.10
CA GLU A 96 15.65 -2.89 11.46
C GLU A 96 16.40 -1.57 11.63
N ILE A 97 15.95 -0.76 12.57
CA ILE A 97 16.47 0.60 12.80
C ILE A 97 16.75 0.80 14.28
N PRO A 98 17.63 1.74 14.67
CA PRO A 98 17.92 1.98 16.09
C PRO A 98 16.64 2.20 16.91
N ALA A 99 16.58 1.53 18.06
CA ALA A 99 15.53 1.74 19.03
C ALA A 99 15.63 3.15 19.65
N GLY A 100 14.48 3.77 19.97
CA GLY A 100 14.44 5.12 20.54
C GLY A 100 15.08 5.24 21.93
N ASP A 101 15.24 4.12 22.62
CA ASP A 101 15.94 4.01 23.91
C ASP A 101 17.45 3.79 23.77
N GLY A 102 17.96 3.76 22.53
CA GLY A 102 19.36 3.49 22.22
C GLY A 102 19.80 2.04 22.42
N LYS A 103 18.87 1.11 22.70
CA LYS A 103 19.19 -0.30 22.97
C LYS A 103 18.83 -1.19 21.79
N GLY A 104 19.79 -1.32 20.88
CA GLY A 104 19.70 -2.25 19.76
C GLY A 104 18.78 -1.75 18.64
N LEU A 105 18.18 -2.71 17.92
CA LEU A 105 17.37 -2.45 16.75
C LEU A 105 15.90 -2.80 17.03
N GLN A 106 14.99 -1.99 16.50
CA GLN A 106 13.57 -2.27 16.41
C GLN A 106 13.20 -2.55 14.95
N LYS A 107 12.35 -3.57 14.75
CA LYS A 107 11.80 -3.90 13.44
C LYS A 107 10.57 -3.04 13.17
N VAL A 108 10.48 -2.46 11.98
CA VAL A 108 9.37 -1.60 11.54
C VAL A 108 8.92 -1.93 10.12
N PHE A 109 7.66 -1.65 9.82
CA PHE A 109 7.15 -1.58 8.45
C PHE A 109 7.40 -0.19 7.88
N ASN A 110 7.96 -0.13 6.68
CA ASN A 110 8.12 1.11 5.91
C ASN A 110 6.92 1.24 4.98
N LEU A 111 6.19 2.34 5.07
CA LEU A 111 4.97 2.56 4.32
C LEU A 111 5.04 3.86 3.54
N LYS A 112 4.28 3.95 2.45
CA LYS A 112 4.02 5.22 1.75
C LYS A 112 2.65 5.21 1.11
N PHE A 113 2.09 6.39 0.90
CA PHE A 113 0.96 6.52 -0.01
C PHE A 113 1.43 6.43 -1.46
N LEU A 114 0.84 5.51 -2.22
CA LEU A 114 0.90 5.50 -3.69
C LEU A 114 0.02 6.60 -4.29
N GLN A 115 -1.07 6.90 -3.59
CA GLN A 115 -2.05 7.93 -3.90
C GLN A 115 -2.75 8.28 -2.59
N ALA A 116 -2.87 9.56 -2.25
CA ALA A 116 -3.53 9.99 -1.02
C ALA A 116 -4.66 11.00 -1.29
N ARG A 117 -5.55 11.18 -0.30
CA ARG A 117 -6.65 12.16 -0.39
C ARG A 117 -6.13 13.61 -0.39
N ASN A 118 -5.12 13.89 0.45
CA ASN A 118 -4.27 15.07 0.32
C ASN A 118 -3.00 14.69 -0.45
N PRO A 119 -2.82 15.16 -1.70
CA PRO A 119 -1.60 15.02 -2.48
C PRO A 119 -0.27 15.25 -1.74
N ALA A 120 -0.19 16.12 -0.74
CA ALA A 120 1.02 16.35 0.05
C ALA A 120 1.49 15.11 0.84
N TRP A 121 0.61 14.17 1.17
CA TRP A 121 0.98 12.91 1.83
C TRP A 121 1.56 11.87 0.86
N THR A 122 1.40 12.07 -0.45
CA THR A 122 1.78 11.10 -1.47
C THR A 122 3.30 10.91 -1.50
N LYS A 123 3.75 9.66 -1.50
CA LYS A 123 5.17 9.26 -1.44
C LYS A 123 5.95 9.71 -0.19
N VAL A 124 5.31 10.36 0.78
CA VAL A 124 5.94 10.63 2.09
C VAL A 124 6.10 9.30 2.83
N PRO A 125 7.33 8.87 3.16
CA PRO A 125 7.55 7.64 3.92
C PRO A 125 7.11 7.81 5.38
N PHE A 126 6.53 6.77 5.94
CA PHE A 126 6.20 6.69 7.36
C PHE A 126 6.37 5.26 7.87
N TYR A 127 6.46 5.10 9.19
CA TYR A 127 6.81 3.83 9.82
C TYR A 127 5.72 3.34 10.76
N ALA A 128 5.43 2.06 10.70
CA ALA A 128 4.59 1.38 11.68
C ALA A 128 5.41 0.37 12.49
N LYS A 129 5.02 0.15 13.74
CA LYS A 129 5.56 -0.94 14.56
C LYS A 129 5.37 -2.26 13.82
N PHE A 130 6.41 -3.10 13.79
CA PHE A 130 6.29 -4.43 13.21
C PHE A 130 5.38 -5.31 14.07
N ASP A 131 4.37 -5.90 13.43
CA ASP A 131 3.54 -6.96 13.98
C ASP A 131 3.51 -8.11 12.96
N PRO A 132 4.00 -9.31 13.31
CA PRO A 132 4.01 -10.45 12.39
C PRO A 132 2.61 -10.99 12.07
N LYS A 133 1.57 -10.59 12.82
CA LYS A 133 0.19 -11.03 12.65
C LYS A 133 -0.70 -10.00 11.97
N ALA A 134 -0.27 -8.75 11.83
CA ALA A 134 -1.04 -7.73 11.14
C ALA A 134 -1.34 -8.17 9.71
N THR A 135 -2.62 -8.14 9.33
CA THR A 135 -3.11 -8.50 7.99
C THR A 135 -3.65 -7.30 7.25
N TRP A 136 -3.97 -6.21 7.96
CA TRP A 136 -4.47 -4.97 7.39
C TRP A 136 -3.89 -3.72 8.04
N PHE A 137 -4.17 -2.55 7.46
CA PHE A 137 -3.64 -1.27 7.94
C PHE A 137 -4.15 -0.90 9.35
N SER A 138 -5.40 -1.25 9.68
CA SER A 138 -6.00 -0.98 11.00
C SER A 138 -5.29 -1.67 12.16
N ASP A 139 -4.56 -2.75 11.88
CA ASP A 139 -3.78 -3.49 12.89
C ASP A 139 -2.47 -2.78 13.23
N LEU A 140 -2.04 -1.85 12.37
CA LEU A 140 -0.77 -1.17 12.49
C LEU A 140 -0.86 0.02 13.44
N LYS A 141 0.22 0.24 14.20
CA LYS A 141 0.41 1.39 15.07
C LYS A 141 1.64 2.18 14.63
N PRO A 142 1.68 3.51 14.82
CA PRO A 142 2.86 4.28 14.53
C PRO A 142 4.10 3.71 15.23
N ALA A 143 5.23 3.71 14.52
CA ALA A 143 6.51 3.39 15.15
C ALA A 143 6.91 4.50 16.14
N PHE A 144 7.90 4.22 16.99
CA PHE A 144 8.52 5.19 17.91
C PHE A 144 7.60 5.81 18.98
N GLY A 145 6.48 5.15 19.32
CA GLY A 145 5.63 5.56 20.43
C GLY A 145 4.69 6.74 20.12
N GLY A 146 4.46 7.06 18.84
CA GLY A 146 3.41 8.00 18.45
C GLY A 146 2.01 7.41 18.58
N ASP A 147 1.03 8.24 18.96
CA ASP A 147 -0.37 7.82 19.07
C ASP A 147 -1.09 7.81 17.71
N LYS A 148 -0.64 8.65 16.77
CA LYS A 148 -1.22 8.82 15.43
C LYS A 148 -0.17 8.84 14.34
N PHE A 149 -0.51 8.37 13.14
CA PHE A 149 0.27 8.62 11.94
C PHE A 149 0.16 10.10 11.53
N PHE A 150 1.18 10.61 10.83
CA PHE A 150 1.30 12.04 10.49
C PHE A 150 0.09 12.65 9.76
N PHE A 151 -0.72 11.83 9.09
CA PHE A 151 -1.87 12.26 8.30
C PHE A 151 -3.22 12.11 9.02
N GLU A 152 -3.29 11.37 10.13
CA GLU A 152 -4.58 10.94 10.70
C GLU A 152 -5.40 12.10 11.23
N GLN A 153 -4.78 13.05 11.93
CA GLN A 153 -5.50 14.21 12.46
C GLN A 153 -6.13 15.03 11.33
N GLU A 154 -5.35 15.32 10.29
CA GLU A 154 -5.84 16.08 9.14
C GLU A 154 -6.94 15.30 8.38
N TYR A 155 -6.80 13.97 8.26
CA TYR A 155 -7.82 13.13 7.65
C TYR A 155 -9.14 13.10 8.45
N GLU A 156 -9.08 13.02 9.78
CA GLU A 156 -10.25 13.10 10.64
C GLU A 156 -10.99 14.44 10.47
N ASP A 157 -10.24 15.54 10.41
CA ASP A 157 -10.80 16.88 10.22
C ASP A 157 -11.41 17.04 8.81
N GLN A 158 -10.82 16.40 7.80
CA GLN A 158 -11.40 16.30 6.45
C GLN A 158 -12.70 15.48 6.43
N ILE A 159 -12.81 14.39 7.19
CA ILE A 159 -14.06 13.62 7.27
C ILE A 159 -15.16 14.44 7.94
N LYS A 160 -14.85 15.11 9.05
CA LYS A 160 -15.81 15.95 9.79
C LYS A 160 -16.32 17.11 8.93
N SER A 161 -15.43 17.76 8.18
CA SER A 161 -15.78 18.88 7.29
C SER A 161 -16.51 18.44 6.01
N ASN A 162 -16.21 17.26 5.46
CA ASN A 162 -16.84 16.72 4.24
C ASN A 162 -18.17 15.97 4.46
N SER A 163 -18.86 16.22 5.57
CA SER A 163 -20.22 15.72 5.83
C SER A 163 -21.26 16.12 4.75
N SER A 164 -20.86 16.85 3.70
CA SER A 164 -21.67 17.29 2.55
C SER A 164 -21.04 17.05 1.15
N GLY A 165 -20.00 16.21 0.97
CA GLY A 165 -19.39 16.05 -0.37
C GLY A 165 -18.48 14.81 -0.60
N SER A 166 -18.48 14.31 -1.84
CA SER A 166 -17.93 13.02 -2.33
C SER A 166 -16.48 12.69 -1.96
N SER A 167 -16.18 11.38 -1.84
CA SER A 167 -14.92 10.73 -1.43
C SER A 167 -13.75 10.85 -2.43
N GLY A 168 -13.74 11.86 -3.30
CA GLY A 168 -12.68 12.08 -4.28
C GLY A 168 -11.39 12.64 -3.67
N GLN A 169 -10.31 12.62 -4.46
CA GLN A 169 -9.09 13.37 -4.13
C GLN A 169 -9.38 14.87 -4.17
N MET A 170 -8.76 15.63 -3.26
CA MET A 170 -8.85 17.09 -3.32
C MET A 170 -8.03 17.61 -4.50
N ASP A 171 -8.64 18.48 -5.28
CA ASP A 171 -7.97 19.19 -6.37
C ASP A 171 -7.19 20.39 -5.81
N PHE A 172 -5.88 20.41 -6.03
CA PHE A 172 -5.01 21.55 -5.69
C PHE A 172 -4.57 22.34 -6.93
N SER A 173 -5.28 22.21 -8.06
CA SER A 173 -4.96 22.90 -9.32
C SER A 173 -4.96 24.44 -9.26
N HIS A 174 -5.43 25.03 -8.16
CA HIS A 174 -5.44 26.48 -7.97
C HIS A 174 -4.70 26.86 -6.67
N PRO A 175 -3.44 27.32 -6.73
CA PRO A 175 -2.89 28.07 -5.63
C PRO A 175 -3.76 29.31 -5.45
N LYS A 176 -4.25 29.54 -4.23
CA LYS A 176 -4.80 30.86 -3.87
C LYS A 176 -3.64 31.84 -4.00
N CYS A 177 -3.56 32.50 -5.15
CA CYS A 177 -2.70 33.65 -5.36
C CYS A 177 -3.17 34.71 -4.37
N GLY A 178 -2.48 34.83 -3.25
CA GLY A 178 -2.68 35.93 -2.31
C GLY A 178 -2.20 37.19 -2.99
N CYS A 179 -3.13 38.09 -3.29
CA CYS A 179 -2.80 39.45 -3.69
C CYS A 179 -1.94 40.10 -2.59
N THR A 180 -0.75 40.55 -2.96
CA THR A 180 -0.12 41.74 -2.38
C THR A 180 -0.46 42.92 -3.28
#